data_AF-A0A1W6N663-F1
#
_entry.id   AF-A0A1W6N663-F1
#
_cell.length_a   1.000
_cell.length_b   1.000
_cell.length_c   1.000
_cell.angle_alpha   90.00
_cell.angle_beta   90.00
_cell.angle_gamma   90.00
#
_symmetry.space_group_name_H-M   'P 1'
#
loop_
_entity.id
_entity.type
_entity.pdbx_description
1 polymer ?
#
loop_
_entity_poly.entity_id
_entity_poly.type
_entity_poly.pdbx_seq_one_letter_code
_entity_poly.pdbx_strand_id
1 'polypeptide(L)'
;MLHLTYFEKFKKPISLAFAASLLISFNAIASNLQKSDEFVDLGKGTKVRIVEQDATVTETLSKVSYIPKKVSEGPTDSDMTVVQNPAKPGKDGHFVDGPYTIDELDSIQTYAIVESVYRMTRGDLEVLKTKFPTTSSITKAVKTWDGRQYGILKISPNAGEDENAYYSREGTDRVLNFFHYTGTDKKEGRTCRSSDVVAHEAGHSMLDIFHPEYFDVDSPHTGGFHEAFGDLTAIFWTLSEFDQCKAVILDTGGDLHQPNFVSELAEQFGQTIGVGSSLRNADDDLAITQVENEVHELSRVFTGAIYDVLVDGFQANYTVSKTMKTPELILFETSQYLRQLFMESVLRLKTKAPTFSDFAYGLFDTANKRKVTPVFELDKIDWSSSILKQFERRKIRVKAGSTKMNFMGEAAVAKKGACGVACGRNAKKK
;
A
#
# COMPACT_ATOMS: atom_id res chain seq x y z
N MET A 1 -23.04 35.86 45.73
CA MET A 1 -23.44 34.45 45.94
C MET A 1 -24.56 34.16 44.94
N LEU A 2 -24.48 33.03 44.23
CA LEU A 2 -25.43 32.50 43.22
C LEU A 2 -25.35 33.09 41.80
N HIS A 3 -24.44 32.51 41.00
CA HIS A 3 -24.57 32.34 39.55
C HIS A 3 -25.25 31.00 39.28
N LEU A 4 -26.39 30.99 38.60
CA LEU A 4 -26.96 29.81 37.92
C LEU A 4 -28.01 30.31 36.92
N THR A 5 -27.66 30.32 35.63
CA THR A 5 -28.56 30.12 34.46
C THR A 5 -27.84 30.55 33.19
N TYR A 6 -27.08 29.65 32.55
CA TYR A 6 -26.78 29.75 31.11
C TYR A 6 -26.19 28.43 30.55
N PHE A 7 -26.93 27.32 30.61
CA PHE A 7 -26.56 26.08 29.87
C PHE A 7 -27.80 25.21 29.61
N GLU A 8 -28.72 25.67 28.75
CA GLU A 8 -29.85 24.84 28.31
C GLU A 8 -30.25 25.01 26.82
N LYS A 9 -29.31 25.36 25.92
CA LYS A 9 -29.68 25.57 24.50
C LYS A 9 -28.99 24.76 23.41
N PHE A 10 -28.18 23.75 23.71
CA PHE A 10 -27.66 22.84 22.67
C PHE A 10 -27.61 21.38 23.13
N LYS A 11 -28.77 20.75 23.27
CA LYS A 11 -28.90 19.29 23.16
C LYS A 11 -29.71 18.98 21.90
N LYS A 12 -29.04 18.93 20.73
CA LYS A 12 -29.60 18.18 19.61
C LYS A 12 -29.33 16.70 19.88
N PRO A 13 -30.34 15.81 19.87
CA PRO A 13 -30.10 14.39 19.97
C PRO A 13 -29.29 13.95 18.75
N ILE A 14 -28.17 13.28 18.98
CA ILE A 14 -27.51 12.48 17.96
C ILE A 14 -28.59 11.53 17.43
N SER A 15 -28.86 11.56 16.12
CA SER A 15 -29.93 10.73 15.56
C SER A 15 -29.63 9.27 15.88
N LEU A 16 -30.65 8.51 16.33
CA LEU A 16 -30.51 7.07 16.60
C LEU A 16 -29.92 6.32 15.39
N ALA A 17 -30.12 6.84 14.18
CA ALA A 17 -29.55 6.30 12.96
C ALA A 17 -28.01 6.38 12.92
N PHE A 18 -27.40 7.49 13.36
CA PHE A 18 -25.94 7.67 13.32
C PHE A 18 -25.22 6.83 14.39
N ALA A 19 -25.82 6.72 15.57
CA ALA A 19 -25.35 5.82 16.62
C ALA A 19 -25.53 4.35 16.21
N ALA A 20 -26.66 4.00 15.58
CA ALA A 20 -26.91 2.65 15.08
C ALA A 20 -25.94 2.25 13.96
N SER A 21 -25.60 3.13 13.02
CA SER A 21 -24.60 2.83 11.99
C SER A 21 -23.20 2.62 12.56
N LEU A 22 -22.80 3.37 13.61
CA LEU A 22 -21.53 3.15 14.30
C LEU A 22 -21.54 1.83 15.11
N LEU A 23 -22.64 1.55 15.83
CA LEU A 23 -22.80 0.34 16.65
C LEU A 23 -22.97 -0.94 15.83
N ILE A 24 -23.65 -0.89 14.68
CA ILE A 24 -23.79 -2.04 13.77
C ILE A 24 -22.43 -2.36 13.12
N SER A 25 -21.64 -1.32 12.79
CA SER A 25 -20.27 -1.49 12.29
C SER A 25 -19.36 -2.12 13.36
N PHE A 26 -19.44 -1.65 14.62
CA PHE A 26 -18.65 -2.22 15.71
C PHE A 26 -19.06 -3.65 16.10
N ASN A 27 -20.37 -3.95 16.16
CA ASN A 27 -20.85 -5.28 16.56
C ASN A 27 -20.61 -6.35 15.48
N ALA A 28 -20.70 -6.00 14.20
CA ALA A 28 -20.37 -6.93 13.11
C ALA A 28 -18.87 -7.24 13.05
N ILE A 29 -18.01 -6.30 13.44
CA ILE A 29 -16.56 -6.53 13.61
C ILE A 29 -16.30 -7.41 14.85
N ALA A 30 -16.98 -7.14 15.97
CA ALA A 30 -16.76 -7.86 17.22
C ALA A 30 -17.22 -9.33 17.20
N SER A 31 -18.27 -9.69 16.45
CA SER A 31 -18.84 -11.05 16.48
C SER A 31 -18.18 -12.05 15.53
N ASN A 32 -17.31 -11.61 14.61
CA ASN A 32 -16.59 -12.46 13.66
C ASN A 32 -15.07 -12.45 13.82
N LEU A 33 -14.54 -11.71 14.80
CA LEU A 33 -13.16 -11.85 15.26
C LEU A 33 -13.02 -13.18 16.00
N GLN A 34 -12.88 -14.26 15.23
CA GLN A 34 -12.03 -15.36 15.66
C GLN A 34 -10.70 -14.68 16.00
N LYS A 35 -10.38 -14.52 17.28
CA LYS A 35 -9.09 -13.97 17.72
C LYS A 35 -8.03 -14.67 16.88
N SER A 36 -7.39 -13.98 15.95
CA SER A 36 -6.09 -14.48 15.53
C SER A 36 -5.26 -14.38 16.80
N ASP A 37 -4.67 -15.48 17.24
CA ASP A 37 -3.82 -15.55 18.44
C ASP A 37 -2.57 -14.62 18.37
N GLU A 38 -2.53 -13.78 17.34
CA GLU A 38 -1.48 -12.84 16.96
C GLU A 38 -1.69 -11.42 17.51
N PHE A 39 -2.93 -10.94 17.61
CA PHE A 39 -3.20 -9.62 18.18
C PHE A 39 -3.39 -9.70 19.69
N VAL A 40 -2.78 -8.75 20.41
CA VAL A 40 -2.86 -8.69 21.87
C VAL A 40 -3.89 -7.68 22.36
N ASP A 41 -4.34 -7.84 23.61
CA ASP A 41 -5.27 -6.93 24.25
C ASP A 41 -4.74 -5.47 24.26
N LEU A 42 -5.66 -4.51 24.39
CA LEU A 42 -5.34 -3.08 24.43
C LEU A 42 -4.24 -2.77 25.46
N GLY A 43 -3.23 -2.03 25.03
CA GLY A 43 -2.08 -1.65 25.86
C GLY A 43 -1.05 -2.75 26.08
N LYS A 44 -1.22 -3.95 25.51
CA LYS A 44 -0.24 -5.05 25.58
C LYS A 44 0.67 -5.13 24.35
N GLY A 45 0.41 -4.34 23.30
CA GLY A 45 1.21 -4.28 22.10
C GLY A 45 2.60 -3.68 22.30
N THR A 46 3.31 -3.48 21.21
CA THR A 46 4.68 -2.98 21.17
C THR A 46 4.69 -1.56 20.65
N LYS A 47 5.42 -0.67 21.32
CA LYS A 47 5.70 0.68 20.80
C LYS A 47 7.02 0.68 20.05
N VAL A 48 7.06 1.39 18.93
CA VAL A 48 8.23 1.51 18.04
C VAL A 48 8.39 2.97 17.65
N ARG A 49 9.61 3.50 17.71
CA ARG A 49 9.92 4.83 17.17
C ARG A 49 10.23 4.70 15.68
N ILE A 50 9.47 5.41 14.86
CA ILE A 50 9.69 5.53 13.43
C ILE A 50 10.23 6.93 13.17
N VAL A 51 11.28 7.03 12.39
CA VAL A 51 11.81 8.31 11.91
C VAL A 51 11.05 8.66 10.63
N GLU A 52 10.37 9.81 10.62
CA GLU A 52 9.46 10.20 9.55
C GLU A 52 10.20 10.63 8.27
N GLN A 53 11.49 10.95 8.38
CA GLN A 53 12.41 11.14 7.24
C GLN A 53 13.87 11.15 7.72
N ASP A 54 14.81 10.78 6.83
CA ASP A 54 16.27 10.69 7.02
C ASP A 54 16.84 11.36 8.29
N ALA A 55 17.47 10.57 9.16
CA ALA A 55 18.10 11.03 10.39
C ALA A 55 19.23 12.07 10.19
N THR A 56 19.64 12.35 8.94
CA THR A 56 20.60 13.41 8.60
C THR A 56 19.95 14.80 8.42
N VAL A 57 18.61 14.91 8.45
CA VAL A 57 17.88 16.18 8.47
C VAL A 57 17.86 16.73 9.91
N THR A 58 18.22 18.01 10.05
CA THR A 58 18.51 18.70 11.34
C THR A 58 17.37 18.75 12.35
N GLU A 59 16.15 18.42 11.93
CA GLU A 59 15.02 18.12 12.82
C GLU A 59 14.50 16.73 12.44
N THR A 60 15.04 15.68 13.05
CA THR A 60 14.55 14.31 12.87
C THR A 60 13.16 14.22 13.48
N LEU A 61 12.12 14.49 12.68
CA LEU A 61 10.74 14.21 13.05
C LEU A 61 10.65 12.71 13.25
N SER A 62 10.30 12.28 14.46
CA SER A 62 10.07 10.88 14.78
C SER A 62 8.75 10.74 15.51
N LYS A 63 7.98 9.73 15.11
CA LYS A 63 6.73 9.38 15.78
C LYS A 63 6.87 8.06 16.51
N VAL A 64 6.13 7.92 17.61
CA VAL A 64 5.95 6.63 18.26
C VAL A 64 4.72 5.97 17.65
N SER A 65 4.93 4.86 16.95
CA SER A 65 3.88 4.01 16.42
C SER A 65 3.56 2.87 17.40
N TYR A 66 2.31 2.40 17.38
CA TYR A 66 1.84 1.29 18.19
C TYR A 66 1.50 0.09 17.30
N ILE A 67 2.18 -1.02 17.55
CA ILE A 67 1.94 -2.31 16.90
C ILE A 67 1.09 -3.16 17.86
N PRO A 68 -0.12 -3.59 17.46
CA PRO A 68 -1.03 -4.38 18.31
C PRO A 68 -0.61 -5.87 18.43
N LYS A 69 0.69 -6.15 18.34
CA LYS A 69 1.32 -7.48 18.47
C LYS A 69 2.49 -7.41 19.45
N LYS A 70 2.94 -8.57 19.93
CA LYS A 70 4.25 -8.68 20.58
C LYS A 70 5.34 -8.77 19.52
N VAL A 71 6.33 -7.90 19.64
CA VAL A 71 7.49 -7.87 18.75
C VAL A 71 8.72 -8.24 19.57
N SER A 72 9.44 -9.26 19.12
CA SER A 72 10.64 -9.80 19.76
C SER A 72 11.93 -9.26 19.11
N GLU A 73 13.10 -9.62 19.66
CA GLU A 73 14.42 -9.20 19.13
C GLU A 73 14.60 -9.52 17.64
N GLY A 74 15.34 -8.64 16.94
CA GLY A 74 15.47 -8.66 15.50
C GLY A 74 14.12 -8.43 14.86
N PRO A 75 13.50 -7.27 15.12
CA PRO A 75 12.05 -7.07 15.20
C PRO A 75 11.25 -8.19 14.51
N THR A 76 10.75 -9.12 15.33
CA THR A 76 10.14 -10.36 14.83
C THR A 76 8.76 -10.58 15.42
N ASP A 77 7.81 -10.93 14.55
CA ASP A 77 6.49 -11.44 14.89
C ASP A 77 6.17 -12.72 14.08
N SER A 78 4.90 -13.12 14.05
CA SER A 78 4.46 -14.32 13.32
C SER A 78 4.46 -14.20 11.79
N ASP A 79 4.51 -12.99 11.24
CA ASP A 79 4.45 -12.74 9.80
C ASP A 79 5.83 -12.41 9.22
N MET A 80 6.70 -11.78 10.00
CA MET A 80 7.99 -11.29 9.51
C MET A 80 9.10 -11.24 10.56
N THR A 81 10.34 -11.19 10.09
CA THR A 81 11.56 -11.10 10.91
C THR A 81 12.61 -10.23 10.23
N VAL A 82 13.29 -9.39 10.98
CA VAL A 82 14.46 -8.65 10.48
C VAL A 82 15.68 -9.55 10.51
N VAL A 83 16.30 -9.71 9.34
CA VAL A 83 17.58 -10.39 9.15
C VAL A 83 18.67 -9.33 8.98
N GLN A 84 19.83 -9.59 9.58
CA GLN A 84 20.99 -8.67 9.60
C GLN A 84 20.76 -7.44 10.49
N ASN A 85 21.74 -7.12 11.35
CA ASN A 85 21.68 -6.03 12.33
C ASN A 85 20.40 -6.00 13.19
N PRO A 86 20.06 -7.11 13.88
CA PRO A 86 18.82 -7.19 14.65
C PRO A 86 18.84 -6.25 15.86
N ALA A 87 17.81 -5.39 15.96
CA ALA A 87 17.64 -4.53 17.12
C ALA A 87 17.01 -5.30 18.31
N LYS A 88 17.42 -4.94 19.53
CA LYS A 88 16.82 -5.47 20.77
C LYS A 88 15.77 -4.51 21.33
N PRO A 89 14.61 -5.00 21.82
CA PRO A 89 13.71 -4.13 22.56
C PRO A 89 14.37 -3.66 23.86
N GLY A 90 13.96 -2.49 24.33
CA GLY A 90 14.28 -2.00 25.68
C GLY A 90 13.75 -2.93 26.77
N LYS A 91 14.13 -2.66 28.03
CA LYS A 91 13.70 -3.48 29.19
C LYS A 91 12.18 -3.51 29.39
N ASP A 92 11.47 -2.52 28.86
CA ASP A 92 10.02 -2.40 28.85
C ASP A 92 9.35 -3.19 27.70
N GLY A 93 10.14 -3.83 26.83
CA GLY A 93 9.65 -4.57 25.68
C GLY A 93 9.26 -3.67 24.50
N HIS A 94 9.80 -2.45 24.43
CA HIS A 94 9.51 -1.49 23.37
C HIS A 94 10.77 -1.05 22.63
N PHE A 95 10.60 -0.58 21.40
CA PHE A 95 11.69 -0.11 20.54
C PHE A 95 11.64 1.43 20.40
N VAL A 96 11.57 2.14 21.53
CA VAL A 96 11.35 3.59 21.55
C VAL A 96 12.57 4.38 21.98
N ASP A 97 13.17 4.06 23.13
CA ASP A 97 14.23 4.88 23.76
C ASP A 97 15.50 4.07 24.07
N GLY A 98 15.90 3.16 23.17
CA GLY A 98 17.14 2.41 23.27
C GLY A 98 18.35 3.20 22.74
N PRO A 99 19.59 2.91 23.20
CA PRO A 99 20.81 3.41 22.55
C PRO A 99 21.03 2.65 21.23
N TYR A 100 20.14 2.88 20.27
CA TYR A 100 20.16 2.20 18.98
C TYR A 100 21.26 2.78 18.10
N THR A 101 22.04 1.89 17.49
CA THR A 101 22.88 2.25 16.35
C THR A 101 22.01 2.65 15.16
N ILE A 102 22.63 3.30 14.18
CA ILE A 102 21.96 3.69 12.94
C ILE A 102 21.35 2.46 12.23
N ASP A 103 22.09 1.35 12.17
CA ASP A 103 21.59 0.11 11.54
C ASP A 103 20.41 -0.50 12.31
N GLU A 104 20.42 -0.43 13.65
CA GLU A 104 19.29 -0.89 14.46
C GLU A 104 18.05 0.01 14.30
N LEU A 105 18.23 1.33 14.13
CA LEU A 105 17.13 2.24 13.82
C LEU A 105 16.52 1.92 12.45
N ASP A 106 17.36 1.66 11.43
CA ASP A 106 16.89 1.25 10.11
C ASP A 106 16.13 -0.09 10.19
N SER A 107 16.61 -1.05 10.99
CA SER A 107 15.91 -2.31 11.29
C SER A 107 14.53 -2.09 11.93
N ILE A 108 14.43 -1.20 12.92
CA ILE A 108 13.17 -0.90 13.61
C ILE A 108 12.17 -0.22 12.67
N GLN A 109 12.62 0.80 11.94
CA GLN A 109 11.77 1.56 11.02
C GLN A 109 11.27 0.69 9.86
N THR A 110 12.17 -0.04 9.20
CA THR A 110 11.82 -0.90 8.06
C THR A 110 10.79 -1.94 8.49
N TYR A 111 11.00 -2.60 9.63
CA TYR A 111 10.03 -3.53 10.19
C TYR A 111 8.67 -2.87 10.45
N ALA A 112 8.65 -1.70 11.09
CA ALA A 112 7.40 -1.04 11.45
C ALA A 112 6.57 -0.63 10.22
N ILE A 113 7.23 -0.21 9.14
CA ILE A 113 6.56 0.10 7.87
C ILE A 113 5.98 -1.17 7.26
N VAL A 114 6.77 -2.24 7.13
CA VAL A 114 6.30 -3.51 6.56
C VAL A 114 5.16 -4.12 7.40
N GLU A 115 5.24 -4.06 8.74
CA GLU A 115 4.16 -4.48 9.63
C GLU A 115 2.88 -3.72 9.33
N SER A 116 2.96 -2.39 9.19
CA SER A 116 1.78 -1.57 8.98
C SER A 116 1.12 -1.83 7.62
N VAL A 117 1.91 -2.11 6.57
CA VAL A 117 1.42 -2.54 5.25
C VAL A 117 0.73 -3.92 5.34
N TYR A 118 1.34 -4.88 6.04
CA TYR A 118 0.75 -6.20 6.25
C TYR A 118 -0.54 -6.13 7.08
N ARG A 119 -0.57 -5.28 8.10
CA ARG A 119 -1.76 -5.07 8.95
C ARG A 119 -2.89 -4.39 8.20
N MET A 120 -2.59 -3.38 7.38
CA MET A 120 -3.55 -2.74 6.47
C MET A 120 -4.21 -3.81 5.57
N THR A 121 -3.39 -4.64 4.94
CA THR A 121 -3.82 -5.71 4.04
C THR A 121 -4.65 -6.78 4.75
N ARG A 122 -4.21 -7.22 5.94
CA ARG A 122 -4.94 -8.17 6.78
C ARG A 122 -6.32 -7.64 7.15
N GLY A 123 -6.41 -6.34 7.46
CA GLY A 123 -7.66 -5.65 7.75
C GLY A 123 -8.62 -5.66 6.56
N ASP A 124 -8.12 -5.35 5.36
CA ASP A 124 -8.94 -5.40 4.15
C ASP A 124 -9.40 -6.81 3.81
N LEU A 125 -8.55 -7.83 4.01
CA LEU A 125 -8.94 -9.23 3.86
C LEU A 125 -10.10 -9.61 4.80
N GLU A 126 -10.10 -9.18 6.06
CA GLU A 126 -11.22 -9.44 6.97
C GLU A 126 -12.50 -8.71 6.55
N VAL A 127 -12.38 -7.46 6.10
CA VAL A 127 -13.53 -6.70 5.57
C VAL A 127 -14.12 -7.43 4.37
N LEU A 128 -13.28 -7.83 3.40
CA LEU A 128 -13.72 -8.56 2.21
C LEU A 128 -14.32 -9.92 2.55
N LYS A 129 -13.71 -10.68 3.46
CA LYS A 129 -14.26 -11.97 3.95
C LYS A 129 -15.62 -11.80 4.60
N THR A 130 -15.78 -10.77 5.43
CA THR A 130 -17.03 -10.47 6.13
C THR A 130 -18.13 -10.07 5.14
N LYS A 131 -17.79 -9.26 4.15
CA LYS A 131 -18.74 -8.77 3.13
C LYS A 131 -19.07 -9.81 2.06
N PHE A 132 -18.14 -10.71 1.75
CA PHE A 132 -18.26 -11.70 0.67
C PHE A 132 -17.92 -13.13 1.14
N PRO A 133 -18.59 -13.66 2.17
CA PRO A 133 -18.19 -14.90 2.85
C PRO A 133 -18.25 -16.17 1.97
N THR A 134 -19.01 -16.13 0.88
CA THR A 134 -19.17 -17.24 -0.07
C THR A 134 -18.24 -17.13 -1.29
N THR A 135 -17.45 -16.07 -1.40
CA THR A 135 -16.53 -15.89 -2.53
C THR A 135 -15.28 -16.73 -2.34
N SER A 136 -15.17 -17.82 -3.10
CA SER A 136 -14.08 -18.79 -2.96
C SER A 136 -12.67 -18.22 -3.13
N SER A 137 -12.49 -17.20 -3.98
CA SER A 137 -11.19 -16.57 -4.17
C SER A 137 -10.76 -15.74 -2.95
N ILE A 138 -11.68 -15.02 -2.31
CA ILE A 138 -11.44 -14.27 -1.07
C ILE A 138 -11.16 -15.25 0.08
N THR A 139 -11.98 -16.29 0.23
CA THR A 139 -11.76 -17.33 1.24
C THR A 139 -10.40 -18.02 1.07
N LYS A 140 -10.01 -18.30 -0.19
CA LYS A 140 -8.68 -18.85 -0.50
C LYS A 140 -7.57 -17.87 -0.09
N ALA A 141 -7.69 -16.59 -0.45
CA ALA A 141 -6.69 -15.57 -0.13
C ALA A 141 -6.46 -15.45 1.39
N VAL A 142 -7.53 -15.38 2.18
CA VAL A 142 -7.45 -15.37 3.65
C VAL A 142 -6.77 -16.62 4.18
N LYS A 143 -7.18 -17.80 3.70
CA LYS A 143 -6.58 -19.08 4.13
C LYS A 143 -5.09 -19.14 3.78
N THR A 144 -4.70 -18.67 2.60
CA THR A 144 -3.29 -18.64 2.17
C THR A 144 -2.48 -17.66 3.02
N TRP A 145 -3.04 -16.48 3.33
CA TRP A 145 -2.42 -15.50 4.22
C TRP A 145 -2.24 -16.06 5.63
N ASP A 146 -3.32 -16.48 6.29
CA ASP A 146 -3.30 -16.99 7.67
C ASP A 146 -2.48 -18.29 7.80
N GLY A 147 -2.49 -19.12 6.74
CA GLY A 147 -1.77 -20.38 6.70
C GLY A 147 -0.26 -20.24 6.51
N ARG A 148 0.26 -19.04 6.22
CA ARG A 148 1.69 -18.74 6.03
C ARG A 148 2.40 -19.76 5.13
N GLN A 149 1.74 -20.14 4.04
CA GLN A 149 2.21 -21.19 3.13
C GLN A 149 3.63 -20.92 2.58
N TYR A 150 4.01 -19.64 2.50
CA TYR A 150 5.32 -19.18 2.02
C TYR A 150 6.24 -18.73 3.17
N GLY A 151 6.08 -19.31 4.36
CA GLY A 151 6.89 -18.99 5.53
C GLY A 151 6.76 -17.55 6.02
N ILE A 152 7.64 -17.16 6.94
CA ILE A 152 7.77 -15.78 7.42
C ILE A 152 8.53 -14.94 6.40
N LEU A 153 8.15 -13.66 6.25
CA LEU A 153 8.88 -12.71 5.43
C LEU A 153 10.18 -12.30 6.14
N LYS A 154 11.32 -12.42 5.47
CA LYS A 154 12.60 -11.87 5.95
C LYS A 154 12.74 -10.43 5.45
N ILE A 155 13.22 -9.54 6.30
CA ILE A 155 13.49 -8.14 5.96
C ILE A 155 14.98 -7.89 6.16
N SER A 156 15.70 -7.52 5.11
CA SER A 156 17.13 -7.18 5.14
C SER A 156 17.29 -5.68 4.91
N PRO A 157 17.33 -4.83 5.96
CA PRO A 157 17.41 -3.37 5.83
C PRO A 157 18.73 -2.89 5.22
N ASN A 158 19.77 -3.73 5.24
CA ASN A 158 21.04 -3.49 4.60
C ASN A 158 21.61 -4.81 4.07
N ALA A 159 21.35 -5.11 2.80
CA ALA A 159 21.77 -6.31 2.08
C ALA A 159 23.14 -6.15 1.39
N GLY A 160 23.78 -4.98 1.50
CA GLY A 160 25.02 -4.63 0.83
C GLY A 160 24.96 -3.27 0.14
N GLU A 161 25.91 -3.04 -0.75
CA GLU A 161 26.03 -1.81 -1.54
C GLU A 161 25.38 -1.99 -2.91
N ASP A 162 24.29 -1.24 -3.17
CA ASP A 162 23.61 -1.14 -4.46
C ASP A 162 22.66 0.07 -4.45
N GLU A 163 22.40 0.67 -5.62
CA GLU A 163 21.38 1.70 -5.80
C GLU A 163 20.03 1.02 -6.10
N ASN A 164 19.54 0.20 -5.17
CA ASN A 164 18.37 -0.65 -5.41
C ASN A 164 17.59 -1.01 -4.14
N ALA A 165 16.37 -1.51 -4.32
CA ALA A 165 15.63 -2.32 -3.36
C ALA A 165 14.86 -3.40 -4.13
N TYR A 166 14.71 -4.60 -3.57
CA TYR A 166 13.93 -5.64 -4.24
C TYR A 166 13.35 -6.71 -3.32
N TYR A 167 12.15 -7.15 -3.66
CA TYR A 167 11.57 -8.41 -3.23
C TYR A 167 12.15 -9.59 -4.00
N SER A 168 12.48 -10.65 -3.28
CA SER A 168 12.95 -11.91 -3.85
C SER A 168 12.23 -13.10 -3.22
N ARG A 169 12.01 -14.14 -4.03
CA ARG A 169 11.50 -15.43 -3.58
C ARG A 169 12.33 -16.58 -4.15
N GLU A 170 12.83 -17.44 -3.27
CA GLU A 170 13.45 -18.72 -3.62
C GLU A 170 12.73 -19.86 -2.88
N GLY A 171 11.95 -20.65 -3.61
CA GLY A 171 11.06 -21.64 -2.98
C GLY A 171 10.04 -20.98 -2.06
N THR A 172 10.13 -21.25 -0.76
CA THR A 172 9.32 -20.58 0.28
C THR A 172 10.07 -19.46 0.99
N ASP A 173 11.35 -19.23 0.70
CA ASP A 173 12.11 -18.15 1.31
C ASP A 173 11.79 -16.84 0.59
N ARG A 174 11.23 -15.89 1.34
CA ARG A 174 10.82 -14.57 0.87
C ARG A 174 11.61 -13.50 1.59
N VAL A 175 12.23 -12.59 0.84
CA VAL A 175 13.14 -11.58 1.40
C VAL A 175 12.88 -10.22 0.75
N LEU A 176 12.70 -9.18 1.56
CA LEU A 176 12.85 -7.78 1.16
C LEU A 176 14.30 -7.37 1.34
N ASN A 177 14.95 -6.91 0.29
CA ASN A 177 16.35 -6.51 0.29
C ASN A 177 16.45 -5.00 0.05
N PHE A 178 17.06 -4.30 0.99
CA PHE A 178 17.36 -2.87 0.89
C PHE A 178 18.86 -2.66 0.97
N PHE A 179 19.36 -1.60 0.36
CA PHE A 179 20.79 -1.40 0.13
C PHE A 179 21.21 -0.01 0.56
N HIS A 180 22.51 0.16 0.79
CA HIS A 180 23.14 1.46 0.93
C HIS A 180 23.89 1.81 -0.34
N TYR A 181 24.02 3.10 -0.62
CA TYR A 181 24.70 3.61 -1.81
C TYR A 181 25.33 4.97 -1.52
N THR A 182 26.21 5.44 -2.41
CA THR A 182 26.76 6.80 -2.34
C THR A 182 25.97 7.69 -3.30
N GLY A 183 25.19 8.62 -2.75
CA GLY A 183 24.42 9.58 -3.54
C GLY A 183 25.31 10.55 -4.33
N THR A 184 24.68 11.30 -5.24
CA THR A 184 25.36 12.29 -6.10
C THR A 184 26.02 13.43 -5.30
N ASP A 185 25.51 13.72 -4.10
CA ASP A 185 26.08 14.67 -3.14
C ASP A 185 27.22 14.08 -2.29
N LYS A 186 27.63 12.84 -2.59
CA LYS A 186 28.65 12.05 -1.89
C LYS A 186 28.29 11.65 -0.46
N LYS A 187 27.02 11.73 -0.08
CA LYS A 187 26.54 11.18 1.20
C LYS A 187 26.05 9.74 1.02
N GLU A 188 26.08 8.99 2.11
CA GLU A 188 25.49 7.66 2.14
C GLU A 188 23.96 7.80 2.11
N GLY A 189 23.33 7.20 1.10
CA GLY A 189 21.89 6.97 1.02
C GLY A 189 21.56 5.52 1.35
N ARG A 190 20.33 5.28 1.82
CA ARG A 190 19.84 3.93 2.14
C ARG A 190 18.41 3.78 1.67
N THR A 191 18.11 2.75 0.87
CA THR A 191 16.77 2.57 0.31
C THR A 191 15.73 2.18 1.35
N CYS A 192 16.14 1.57 2.47
CA CYS A 192 15.27 1.26 3.61
C CYS A 192 14.73 2.50 4.36
N ARG A 193 15.30 3.68 4.12
CA ARG A 193 14.84 4.94 4.73
C ARG A 193 13.73 5.64 3.96
N SER A 194 13.47 5.22 2.72
CA SER A 194 12.36 5.71 1.92
C SER A 194 11.13 4.85 2.21
N SER A 195 10.18 5.40 2.98
CA SER A 195 9.05 4.61 3.50
C SER A 195 8.14 4.06 2.40
N ASP A 196 7.98 4.83 1.33
CA ASP A 196 7.28 4.42 0.11
C ASP A 196 7.99 3.29 -0.65
N VAL A 197 9.33 3.29 -0.73
CA VAL A 197 10.11 2.17 -1.28
C VAL A 197 9.91 0.93 -0.42
N VAL A 198 9.97 1.06 0.91
CA VAL A 198 9.71 -0.08 1.82
C VAL A 198 8.29 -0.62 1.63
N ALA A 199 7.29 0.26 1.51
CA ALA A 199 5.91 -0.13 1.25
C ALA A 199 5.70 -0.75 -0.13
N HIS A 200 6.41 -0.26 -1.15
CA HIS A 200 6.42 -0.81 -2.51
C HIS A 200 6.92 -2.27 -2.51
N GLU A 201 8.06 -2.53 -1.89
CA GLU A 201 8.63 -3.89 -1.81
C GLU A 201 7.74 -4.84 -1.00
N ALA A 202 7.11 -4.35 0.07
CA ALA A 202 6.08 -5.11 0.79
C ALA A 202 4.84 -5.41 -0.07
N GLY A 203 4.49 -4.51 -1.00
CA GLY A 203 3.45 -4.74 -2.01
C GLY A 203 3.75 -5.92 -2.92
N HIS A 204 5.01 -6.09 -3.36
CA HIS A 204 5.40 -7.28 -4.12
C HIS A 204 5.21 -8.57 -3.33
N SER A 205 5.62 -8.61 -2.06
CA SER A 205 5.46 -9.80 -1.23
C SER A 205 3.99 -10.13 -0.97
N MET A 206 3.12 -9.12 -0.88
CA MET A 206 1.66 -9.30 -0.79
C MET A 206 1.06 -9.88 -2.07
N LEU A 207 1.37 -9.29 -3.23
CA LEU A 207 0.86 -9.80 -4.50
C LEU A 207 1.28 -11.25 -4.72
N ASP A 208 2.50 -11.59 -4.32
CA ASP A 208 3.03 -12.94 -4.43
C ASP A 208 2.35 -13.96 -3.49
N ILE A 209 1.77 -13.52 -2.37
CA ILE A 209 0.90 -14.38 -1.53
C ILE A 209 -0.39 -14.72 -2.28
N PHE A 210 -1.00 -13.73 -2.94
CA PHE A 210 -2.31 -13.86 -3.56
C PHE A 210 -2.27 -14.53 -4.93
N HIS A 211 -1.29 -14.15 -5.74
CA HIS A 211 -1.04 -14.62 -7.10
C HIS A 211 0.43 -15.03 -7.26
N PRO A 212 0.87 -16.10 -6.57
CA PRO A 212 2.25 -16.59 -6.67
C PRO A 212 2.66 -16.92 -8.10
N GLU A 213 1.69 -17.22 -8.97
CA GLU A 213 1.92 -17.50 -10.38
C GLU A 213 2.39 -16.27 -11.17
N TYR A 214 2.13 -15.03 -10.74
CA TYR A 214 2.51 -13.82 -11.48
C TYR A 214 4.02 -13.55 -11.45
N PHE A 215 4.69 -14.00 -10.38
CA PHE A 215 6.12 -13.81 -10.16
C PHE A 215 7.02 -14.38 -11.28
N ASP A 216 6.62 -15.51 -11.87
CA ASP A 216 7.40 -16.23 -12.88
C ASP A 216 6.87 -16.02 -14.31
N VAL A 217 5.90 -15.12 -14.52
CA VAL A 217 5.33 -14.87 -15.84
C VAL A 217 6.24 -13.96 -16.65
N ASP A 218 6.68 -14.45 -17.80
CA ASP A 218 7.33 -13.61 -18.83
C ASP A 218 6.27 -12.84 -19.65
N SER A 219 5.81 -11.72 -19.08
CA SER A 219 4.80 -10.84 -19.68
C SER A 219 5.06 -9.41 -19.26
N PRO A 220 5.32 -8.48 -20.21
CA PRO A 220 5.51 -7.06 -19.88
C PRO A 220 4.34 -6.47 -19.10
N HIS A 221 3.10 -6.89 -19.42
CA HIS A 221 1.92 -6.44 -18.68
C HIS A 221 1.84 -6.99 -17.27
N THR A 222 2.21 -8.25 -17.06
CA THR A 222 2.17 -8.85 -15.72
C THR A 222 3.30 -8.29 -14.86
N GLY A 223 4.49 -8.11 -15.44
CA GLY A 223 5.62 -7.44 -14.80
C GLY A 223 5.33 -5.97 -14.50
N GLY A 224 4.78 -5.21 -15.46
CA GLY A 224 4.40 -3.81 -15.22
C GLY A 224 3.27 -3.66 -14.21
N PHE A 225 2.40 -4.67 -14.08
CA PHE A 225 1.41 -4.70 -13.01
C PHE A 225 2.05 -5.01 -11.65
N HIS A 226 3.08 -5.85 -11.58
CA HIS A 226 3.83 -6.09 -10.35
C HIS A 226 4.39 -4.78 -9.79
N GLU A 227 5.05 -3.99 -10.63
CA GLU A 227 5.57 -2.67 -10.30
C GLU A 227 4.44 -1.70 -9.91
N ALA A 228 3.33 -1.68 -10.68
CA ALA A 228 2.20 -0.80 -10.37
C ALA A 228 1.51 -1.19 -9.06
N PHE A 229 1.48 -2.48 -8.72
CA PHE A 229 0.94 -2.95 -7.44
C PHE A 229 1.82 -2.49 -6.27
N GLY A 230 3.14 -2.47 -6.43
CA GLY A 230 4.05 -1.88 -5.44
C GLY A 230 3.77 -0.39 -5.26
N ASP A 231 3.72 0.38 -6.35
CA ASP A 231 3.43 1.82 -6.35
C ASP A 231 2.08 2.12 -5.66
N LEU A 232 1.02 1.39 -6.03
CA LEU A 232 -0.30 1.54 -5.45
C LEU A 232 -0.35 1.10 -3.99
N THR A 233 0.46 0.12 -3.59
CA THR A 233 0.58 -0.26 -2.17
C THR A 233 1.16 0.89 -1.37
N ALA A 234 2.22 1.55 -1.86
CA ALA A 234 2.81 2.72 -1.21
C ALA A 234 1.81 3.89 -1.10
N ILE A 235 1.08 4.20 -2.17
CA ILE A 235 0.04 5.25 -2.18
C ILE A 235 -1.06 4.93 -1.16
N PHE A 236 -1.66 3.74 -1.23
CA PHE A 236 -2.75 3.39 -0.33
C PHE A 236 -2.30 3.20 1.12
N TRP A 237 -1.05 2.79 1.35
CA TRP A 237 -0.47 2.75 2.69
C TRP A 237 -0.32 4.15 3.27
N THR A 238 0.25 5.08 2.49
CA THR A 238 0.38 6.49 2.90
C THR A 238 -0.99 7.06 3.26
N LEU A 239 -2.01 6.84 2.43
CA LEU A 239 -3.38 7.30 2.69
C LEU A 239 -4.13 6.48 3.76
N SER A 240 -3.53 5.42 4.30
CA SER A 240 -4.02 4.69 5.48
C SER A 240 -3.51 5.28 6.80
N GLU A 241 -2.53 6.18 6.73
CA GLU A 241 -2.05 6.95 7.86
C GLU A 241 -2.83 8.28 7.88
N PHE A 242 -3.79 8.42 8.80
CA PHE A 242 -4.71 9.56 8.81
C PHE A 242 -4.01 10.94 8.85
N ASP A 243 -2.86 11.02 9.53
CA ASP A 243 -2.05 12.25 9.57
C ASP A 243 -1.49 12.62 8.19
N GLN A 244 -1.22 11.64 7.32
CA GLN A 244 -0.78 11.87 5.94
C GLN A 244 -1.93 12.38 5.07
N CYS A 245 -3.14 11.85 5.25
CA CYS A 245 -4.34 12.42 4.63
C CYS A 245 -4.55 13.88 5.02
N LYS A 246 -4.28 14.23 6.29
CA LYS A 246 -4.36 15.61 6.75
C LYS A 246 -3.27 16.48 6.12
N ALA A 247 -2.02 16.00 6.07
CA ALA A 247 -0.90 16.72 5.49
C ALA A 247 -1.15 17.02 4.00
N VAL A 248 -1.49 16.01 3.19
CA VAL A 248 -1.72 16.22 1.75
C VAL A 248 -2.89 17.17 1.47
N ILE A 249 -3.97 17.12 2.26
CA ILE A 249 -5.09 18.07 2.12
C ILE A 249 -4.65 19.49 2.46
N LEU A 250 -3.82 19.69 3.47
CA LEU A 250 -3.30 20.99 3.85
C LEU A 250 -2.38 21.57 2.77
N ASP A 251 -1.50 20.74 2.21
CA ASP A 251 -0.50 21.17 1.22
C ASP A 251 -1.14 21.47 -0.14
N THR A 252 -2.15 20.68 -0.54
CA THR A 252 -2.79 20.78 -1.87
C THR A 252 -4.07 21.61 -1.88
N GLY A 253 -4.61 21.98 -0.71
CA GLY A 253 -5.95 22.55 -0.60
C GLY A 253 -7.06 21.58 -1.03
N GLY A 254 -6.77 20.27 -1.12
CA GLY A 254 -7.69 19.23 -1.58
C GLY A 254 -7.66 18.97 -3.09
N ASP A 255 -6.80 19.64 -3.85
CA ASP A 255 -6.56 19.34 -5.26
C ASP A 255 -5.36 18.40 -5.42
N LEU A 256 -5.62 17.09 -5.47
CA LEU A 256 -4.57 16.06 -5.54
C LEU A 256 -3.79 16.05 -6.87
N HIS A 257 -4.19 16.84 -7.88
CA HIS A 257 -3.38 17.07 -9.09
C HIS A 257 -2.31 18.16 -8.89
N GLN A 258 -2.30 18.86 -7.75
CA GLN A 258 -1.14 19.67 -7.38
C GLN A 258 0.03 18.76 -6.98
N PRO A 259 1.29 19.14 -7.25
CA PRO A 259 2.46 18.37 -6.80
C PRO A 259 2.37 18.03 -5.31
N ASN A 260 2.51 16.75 -4.98
CA ASN A 260 2.37 16.26 -3.61
C ASN A 260 3.09 14.92 -3.38
N PHE A 261 3.48 14.70 -2.12
CA PHE A 261 4.23 13.52 -1.66
C PHE A 261 3.47 12.19 -1.77
N VAL A 262 2.15 12.21 -2.03
CA VAL A 262 1.37 10.97 -2.27
C VAL A 262 1.50 10.55 -3.74
N SER A 263 1.57 11.51 -4.67
CA SER A 263 1.78 11.25 -6.10
C SER A 263 3.24 10.98 -6.46
N GLU A 264 4.17 11.63 -5.76
CA GLU A 264 5.60 11.53 -6.01
C GLU A 264 6.19 10.30 -5.30
N LEU A 265 6.57 9.27 -6.07
CA LEU A 265 7.08 8.02 -5.54
C LEU A 265 8.60 7.99 -5.54
N ALA A 266 9.15 7.57 -4.39
CA ALA A 266 10.56 7.48 -4.07
C ALA A 266 11.28 8.83 -4.20
N GLU A 267 10.70 9.90 -3.64
CA GLU A 267 11.26 11.27 -3.66
C GLU A 267 12.71 11.32 -3.17
N GLN A 268 12.94 10.81 -1.95
CA GLN A 268 14.26 10.80 -1.33
C GLN A 268 15.26 10.08 -2.23
N PHE A 269 14.88 8.91 -2.75
CA PHE A 269 15.78 8.12 -3.56
C PHE A 269 16.06 8.80 -4.91
N GLY A 270 15.02 9.25 -5.63
CA GLY A 270 15.16 9.94 -6.91
C GLY A 270 16.03 11.20 -6.82
N GLN A 271 15.91 11.96 -5.73
CA GLN A 271 16.77 13.13 -5.47
C GLN A 271 18.22 12.72 -5.23
N THR A 272 18.46 11.70 -4.40
CA THR A 272 19.83 11.28 -4.05
C THR A 272 20.61 10.73 -5.25
N ILE A 273 19.95 10.03 -6.18
CA ILE A 273 20.57 9.50 -7.41
C ILE A 273 20.48 10.47 -8.61
N GLY A 274 19.90 11.67 -8.43
CA GLY A 274 19.89 12.73 -9.45
C GLY A 274 18.93 12.50 -10.62
N VAL A 275 17.88 11.70 -10.44
CA VAL A 275 16.89 11.37 -11.49
C VAL A 275 15.75 12.40 -11.55
N GLY A 276 15.48 13.14 -10.47
CA GLY A 276 14.42 14.15 -10.42
C GLY A 276 14.01 14.48 -8.99
N SER A 277 12.81 15.09 -8.82
CA SER A 277 12.20 15.24 -7.49
C SER A 277 11.73 13.90 -6.93
N SER A 278 11.42 12.93 -7.79
CA SER A 278 11.01 11.56 -7.49
C SER A 278 11.43 10.59 -8.60
N LEU A 279 11.33 9.27 -8.37
CA LEU A 279 11.56 8.27 -9.42
C LEU A 279 10.38 8.14 -10.38
N ARG A 280 9.15 8.28 -9.86
CA ARG A 280 7.91 8.20 -10.62
C ARG A 280 6.89 9.19 -10.07
N ASN A 281 5.96 9.63 -10.90
CA ASN A 281 4.82 10.44 -10.49
C ASN A 281 3.52 9.74 -10.90
N ALA A 282 2.67 9.43 -9.93
CA ALA A 282 1.37 8.80 -10.15
C ALA A 282 0.36 9.74 -10.86
N ASP A 283 0.59 11.05 -10.84
CA ASP A 283 -0.24 12.03 -11.55
C ASP A 283 0.12 12.17 -13.05
N ASP A 284 1.11 11.42 -13.53
CA ASP A 284 1.50 11.42 -14.93
C ASP A 284 0.33 11.01 -15.87
N ASP A 285 0.07 11.80 -16.92
CA ASP A 285 -0.92 11.51 -17.95
C ASP A 285 -0.33 10.70 -19.12
N LEU A 286 0.32 9.58 -18.80
CA LEU A 286 0.94 8.69 -19.78
C LEU A 286 -0.05 7.65 -20.29
N ALA A 287 -0.18 7.54 -21.61
CA ALA A 287 -0.83 6.43 -22.28
C ALA A 287 0.18 5.30 -22.57
N ILE A 288 -0.34 4.06 -22.69
CA ILE A 288 0.51 2.88 -22.97
C ILE A 288 1.30 2.97 -24.29
N THR A 289 0.88 3.85 -25.21
CA THR A 289 1.57 4.09 -26.49
C THR A 289 2.72 5.10 -26.39
N GLN A 290 2.93 5.71 -25.22
CA GLN A 290 3.94 6.75 -24.99
C GLN A 290 5.12 6.25 -24.14
N VAL A 291 5.06 4.99 -23.71
CA VAL A 291 6.05 4.37 -22.81
C VAL A 291 6.74 3.21 -23.51
N GLU A 292 7.97 2.94 -23.10
CA GLU A 292 8.73 1.80 -23.58
C GLU A 292 8.14 0.47 -23.06
N ASN A 293 8.47 -0.63 -23.74
CA ASN A 293 8.07 -1.97 -23.30
C ASN A 293 8.96 -2.48 -22.15
N GLU A 294 9.00 -1.72 -21.07
CA GLU A 294 9.79 -1.90 -19.85
C GLU A 294 8.82 -1.87 -18.65
N VAL A 295 9.02 -2.72 -17.65
CA VAL A 295 8.02 -2.94 -16.60
C VAL A 295 7.73 -1.70 -15.75
N HIS A 296 8.73 -0.88 -15.43
CA HIS A 296 8.57 0.36 -14.68
C HIS A 296 7.91 1.45 -15.52
N GLU A 297 8.24 1.54 -16.81
CA GLU A 297 7.58 2.49 -17.71
C GLU A 297 6.10 2.12 -17.95
N LEU A 298 5.81 0.83 -18.09
CA LEU A 298 4.44 0.32 -18.17
C LEU A 298 3.68 0.54 -16.85
N SER A 299 4.35 0.43 -15.70
CA SER A 299 3.71 0.58 -14.39
C SER A 299 3.12 1.98 -14.21
N ARG A 300 3.84 3.03 -14.63
CA ARG A 300 3.40 4.43 -14.55
C ARG A 300 2.02 4.65 -15.17
N VAL A 301 1.75 4.00 -16.30
CA VAL A 301 0.46 4.07 -16.98
C VAL A 301 -0.66 3.46 -16.12
N PHE A 302 -0.42 2.30 -15.52
CA PHE A 302 -1.44 1.63 -14.70
C PHE A 302 -1.63 2.34 -13.35
N THR A 303 -0.52 2.71 -12.69
CA THR A 303 -0.52 3.49 -11.44
C THR A 303 -1.30 4.78 -11.63
N GLY A 304 -1.02 5.55 -12.69
CA GLY A 304 -1.72 6.81 -12.94
C GLY A 304 -3.20 6.65 -13.28
N ALA A 305 -3.59 5.54 -13.93
CA ALA A 305 -5.01 5.24 -14.14
C ALA A 305 -5.77 5.10 -12.81
N ILE A 306 -5.19 4.38 -11.84
CA ILE A 306 -5.80 4.18 -10.52
C ILE A 306 -5.71 5.45 -9.67
N TYR A 307 -4.62 6.22 -9.77
CA TYR A 307 -4.51 7.52 -9.11
C TYR A 307 -5.62 8.47 -9.56
N ASP A 308 -5.86 8.62 -10.86
CA ASP A 308 -6.97 9.44 -11.35
C ASP A 308 -8.35 8.91 -10.89
N VAL A 309 -8.52 7.59 -10.76
CA VAL A 309 -9.74 7.00 -10.19
C VAL A 309 -9.90 7.36 -8.71
N LEU A 310 -8.80 7.41 -7.95
CA LEU A 310 -8.80 7.89 -6.57
C LEU A 310 -9.23 9.37 -6.51
N VAL A 311 -8.66 10.23 -7.36
CA VAL A 311 -9.01 11.65 -7.39
C VAL A 311 -10.48 11.86 -7.78
N ASP A 312 -10.94 11.22 -8.86
CA ASP A 312 -12.35 11.25 -9.29
C ASP A 312 -13.28 10.79 -8.15
N GLY A 313 -12.93 9.68 -7.49
CA GLY A 313 -13.68 9.14 -6.35
C GLY A 313 -13.70 10.07 -5.14
N PHE A 314 -12.58 10.72 -4.83
CA PHE A 314 -12.46 11.67 -3.73
C PHE A 314 -13.32 12.91 -3.99
N GLN A 315 -13.27 13.48 -5.19
CA GLN A 315 -14.11 14.61 -5.58
C GLN A 315 -15.61 14.27 -5.52
N ALA A 316 -15.98 13.08 -5.97
CA ALA A 316 -17.36 12.60 -5.90
C ALA A 316 -17.83 12.41 -4.46
N ASN A 317 -17.01 11.77 -3.60
CA ASN A 317 -17.33 11.60 -2.19
C ASN A 317 -17.38 12.95 -1.46
N TYR A 318 -16.45 13.86 -1.76
CA TYR A 318 -16.43 15.20 -1.20
C TYR A 318 -17.73 15.95 -1.49
N THR A 319 -18.22 15.89 -2.73
CA THR A 319 -19.47 16.55 -3.14
C THR A 319 -20.66 16.15 -2.26
N VAL A 320 -20.74 14.87 -1.87
CA VAL A 320 -21.85 14.33 -1.08
C VAL A 320 -21.61 14.37 0.44
N SER A 321 -20.35 14.38 0.89
CA SER A 321 -19.99 14.21 2.31
C SER A 321 -19.50 15.49 3.01
N LYS A 322 -19.16 16.56 2.25
CA LYS A 322 -18.52 17.79 2.79
C LYS A 322 -19.30 18.52 3.89
N THR A 323 -20.60 18.30 4.04
CA THR A 323 -21.39 18.92 5.12
C THR A 323 -21.30 18.15 6.44
N MET A 324 -20.77 16.92 6.43
CA MET A 324 -20.77 16.01 7.58
C MET A 324 -19.37 15.55 7.99
N LYS A 325 -18.40 15.57 7.07
CA LYS A 325 -17.04 15.04 7.29
C LYS A 325 -16.02 16.06 6.84
N THR A 326 -14.86 16.04 7.48
CA THR A 326 -13.71 16.84 7.08
C THR A 326 -13.06 16.27 5.81
N PRO A 327 -12.37 17.08 4.99
CA PRO A 327 -11.78 16.60 3.74
C PRO A 327 -10.79 15.44 3.94
N GLU A 328 -9.99 15.46 5.00
CA GLU A 328 -9.02 14.40 5.32
C GLU A 328 -9.71 13.07 5.68
N LEU A 329 -10.86 13.11 6.37
CA LEU A 329 -11.66 11.90 6.62
C LEU A 329 -12.30 11.37 5.34
N ILE A 330 -12.77 12.26 4.47
CA ILE A 330 -13.32 11.88 3.17
C ILE A 330 -12.24 11.23 2.31
N LEU A 331 -11.01 11.76 2.29
CA LEU A 331 -9.88 11.18 1.56
C LEU A 331 -9.52 9.81 2.11
N PHE A 332 -9.39 9.69 3.43
CA PHE A 332 -9.10 8.42 4.11
C PHE A 332 -10.12 7.33 3.80
N GLU A 333 -11.42 7.63 3.88
CA GLU A 333 -12.47 6.65 3.59
C GLU A 333 -12.53 6.29 2.09
N THR A 334 -12.31 7.29 1.21
CA THR A 334 -12.26 7.08 -0.24
C THR A 334 -11.11 6.16 -0.63
N SER A 335 -9.90 6.42 -0.11
CA SER A 335 -8.71 5.65 -0.40
C SER A 335 -8.84 4.21 0.13
N GLN A 336 -9.34 4.03 1.35
CA GLN A 336 -9.63 2.72 1.93
C GLN A 336 -10.62 1.94 1.06
N TYR A 337 -11.71 2.57 0.64
CA TYR A 337 -12.69 1.92 -0.21
C TYR A 337 -12.11 1.51 -1.56
N LEU A 338 -11.38 2.41 -2.23
CA LEU A 338 -10.78 2.10 -3.54
C LEU A 338 -9.74 0.98 -3.41
N ARG A 339 -8.91 0.99 -2.35
CA ARG A 339 -7.98 -0.11 -2.07
C ARG A 339 -8.71 -1.44 -1.92
N GLN A 340 -9.83 -1.49 -1.20
CA GLN A 340 -10.63 -2.71 -1.03
C GLN A 340 -11.32 -3.16 -2.32
N LEU A 341 -11.79 -2.21 -3.13
CA LEU A 341 -12.35 -2.49 -4.46
C LEU A 341 -11.29 -3.06 -5.40
N PHE A 342 -10.11 -2.45 -5.43
CA PHE A 342 -8.94 -2.90 -6.18
C PHE A 342 -8.51 -4.29 -5.75
N MET A 343 -8.31 -4.50 -4.44
CA MET A 343 -7.92 -5.79 -3.87
C MET A 343 -8.95 -6.89 -4.20
N GLU A 344 -10.26 -6.63 -4.04
CA GLU A 344 -11.28 -7.60 -4.44
C GLU A 344 -11.14 -7.98 -5.92
N SER A 345 -10.95 -6.98 -6.80
CA SER A 345 -10.83 -7.22 -8.23
C SER A 345 -9.63 -8.10 -8.57
N VAL A 346 -8.47 -7.83 -7.94
CA VAL A 346 -7.24 -8.61 -8.11
C VAL A 346 -7.47 -10.05 -7.63
N LEU A 347 -7.96 -10.23 -6.40
CA LEU A 347 -8.21 -11.56 -5.84
C LEU A 347 -9.17 -12.41 -6.67
N ARG A 348 -10.11 -11.79 -7.40
CA ARG A 348 -11.08 -12.49 -8.26
C ARG A 348 -10.51 -12.90 -9.62
N LEU A 349 -9.38 -12.34 -10.04
CA LEU A 349 -8.75 -12.70 -11.31
C LEU A 349 -8.19 -14.12 -11.24
N LYS A 350 -8.48 -14.91 -12.27
CA LYS A 350 -8.03 -16.30 -12.39
C LYS A 350 -7.02 -16.50 -13.51
N THR A 351 -6.80 -15.48 -14.33
CA THR A 351 -5.86 -15.51 -15.45
C THR A 351 -4.46 -15.58 -14.88
N LYS A 352 -3.66 -16.55 -15.34
CA LYS A 352 -2.28 -16.77 -14.86
C LYS A 352 -1.26 -15.75 -15.39
N ALA A 353 -1.53 -15.15 -16.54
CA ALA A 353 -0.70 -14.14 -17.19
C ALA A 353 -1.58 -12.97 -17.67
N PRO A 354 -2.19 -12.22 -16.73
CA PRO A 354 -3.15 -11.17 -17.04
C PRO A 354 -2.48 -10.01 -17.79
N THR A 355 -3.22 -9.44 -18.73
CA THR A 355 -2.90 -8.17 -19.38
C THR A 355 -3.43 -6.99 -18.56
N PHE A 356 -2.97 -5.77 -18.84
CA PHE A 356 -3.58 -4.57 -18.23
C PHE A 356 -5.08 -4.45 -18.49
N SER A 357 -5.56 -4.91 -19.65
CA SER A 357 -6.99 -4.92 -19.98
C SER A 357 -7.76 -5.92 -19.12
N ASP A 358 -7.17 -7.06 -18.75
CA ASP A 358 -7.80 -8.01 -17.82
C ASP A 358 -7.95 -7.41 -16.42
N PHE A 359 -6.92 -6.72 -15.92
CA PHE A 359 -6.97 -6.01 -14.65
C PHE A 359 -7.99 -4.87 -14.65
N ALA A 360 -7.94 -4.00 -15.67
CA ALA A 360 -8.85 -2.88 -15.81
C ALA A 360 -10.32 -3.33 -15.92
N TYR A 361 -10.57 -4.38 -16.72
CA TYR A 361 -11.89 -4.98 -16.84
C TYR A 361 -12.35 -5.62 -15.53
N GLY A 362 -11.49 -6.34 -14.82
CA GLY A 362 -11.80 -6.95 -13.53
C GLY A 362 -12.20 -5.91 -12.47
N LEU A 363 -11.50 -4.77 -12.44
CA LEU A 363 -11.82 -3.65 -11.57
C LEU A 363 -13.16 -2.99 -11.95
N PHE A 364 -13.35 -2.69 -13.23
CA PHE A 364 -14.60 -2.14 -13.77
C PHE A 364 -15.80 -3.04 -13.48
N ASP A 365 -15.69 -4.33 -13.75
CA ASP A 365 -16.77 -5.30 -13.57
C ASP A 365 -17.13 -5.46 -12.09
N THR A 366 -16.13 -5.50 -11.20
CA THR A 366 -16.35 -5.50 -9.75
C THR A 366 -17.09 -4.22 -9.31
N ALA A 367 -16.64 -3.05 -9.74
CA ALA A 367 -17.27 -1.76 -9.43
C ALA A 367 -18.71 -1.68 -9.96
N ASN A 368 -18.94 -2.14 -11.18
CA ASN A 368 -20.26 -2.13 -11.80
C ASN A 368 -21.24 -3.07 -11.08
N LYS A 369 -20.78 -4.25 -10.65
CA LYS A 369 -21.58 -5.17 -9.83
C LYS A 369 -21.94 -4.56 -8.48
N ARG A 370 -21.00 -3.90 -7.82
CA ARG A 370 -21.24 -3.20 -6.55
C ARG A 370 -22.19 -1.99 -6.71
N LYS A 371 -22.14 -1.28 -7.85
CA LYS A 371 -23.12 -0.22 -8.16
C LYS A 371 -24.55 -0.77 -8.27
N VAL A 372 -24.72 -1.93 -8.89
CA VAL A 372 -26.04 -2.60 -9.02
C VAL A 372 -26.52 -3.16 -7.68
N THR A 373 -25.62 -3.77 -6.91
CA THR A 373 -25.91 -4.35 -5.61
C THR A 373 -24.92 -3.82 -4.56
N PRO A 374 -25.19 -2.64 -3.96
CA PRO A 374 -24.31 -2.03 -2.98
C PRO A 374 -24.09 -2.87 -1.73
N VAL A 375 -22.83 -2.90 -1.28
CA VAL A 375 -22.30 -3.62 -0.11
C VAL A 375 -21.64 -2.66 0.89
N PHE A 376 -21.14 -1.54 0.39
CA PHE A 376 -20.57 -0.40 1.10
C PHE A 376 -21.34 0.88 0.76
N GLU A 377 -21.31 1.87 1.65
CA GLU A 377 -21.95 3.17 1.39
C GLU A 377 -21.35 3.88 0.16
N LEU A 378 -20.05 3.75 -0.05
CA LEU A 378 -19.34 4.37 -1.17
C LEU A 378 -19.56 3.68 -2.52
N ASP A 379 -20.27 2.55 -2.58
CA ASP A 379 -20.70 1.93 -3.85
C ASP A 379 -21.69 2.82 -4.63
N LYS A 380 -22.27 3.83 -3.97
CA LYS A 380 -23.17 4.82 -4.60
C LYS A 380 -22.44 5.82 -5.50
N ILE A 381 -21.12 5.93 -5.38
CA ILE A 381 -20.29 6.71 -6.31
C ILE A 381 -20.11 5.90 -7.59
N ASP A 382 -20.10 6.58 -8.75
CA ASP A 382 -20.01 5.94 -10.06
C ASP A 382 -18.57 5.53 -10.43
N TRP A 383 -17.99 4.64 -9.61
CA TRP A 383 -16.62 4.14 -9.79
C TRP A 383 -16.40 3.50 -11.15
N SER A 384 -17.37 2.71 -11.64
CA SER A 384 -17.21 2.02 -12.93
C SER A 384 -17.05 3.00 -14.10
N SER A 385 -17.74 4.14 -14.07
CA SER A 385 -17.58 5.17 -15.10
C SER A 385 -16.22 5.87 -15.02
N SER A 386 -15.74 6.17 -13.81
CA SER A 386 -14.39 6.73 -13.61
C SER A 386 -13.31 5.73 -14.09
N ILE A 387 -13.40 4.46 -13.68
CA ILE A 387 -12.47 3.40 -14.11
C ILE A 387 -12.44 3.31 -15.64
N LEU A 388 -13.61 3.24 -16.30
CA LEU A 388 -13.69 3.18 -17.76
C LEU A 388 -12.99 4.39 -18.40
N LYS A 389 -13.34 5.60 -17.95
CA LYS A 389 -12.77 6.85 -18.44
C LYS A 389 -11.24 6.88 -18.32
N GLN A 390 -10.70 6.58 -17.14
CA GLN A 390 -9.26 6.77 -16.87
C GLN A 390 -8.39 5.71 -17.53
N PHE A 391 -8.87 4.47 -17.66
CA PHE A 391 -8.15 3.44 -18.42
C PHE A 391 -8.22 3.68 -19.93
N GLU A 392 -9.38 4.08 -20.48
CA GLU A 392 -9.51 4.38 -21.91
C GLU A 392 -8.71 5.63 -22.33
N ARG A 393 -8.64 6.65 -21.46
CA ARG A 393 -7.76 7.83 -21.64
C ARG A 393 -6.32 7.39 -21.90
N ARG A 394 -5.85 6.40 -21.13
CA ARG A 394 -4.49 5.83 -21.22
C ARG A 394 -4.33 4.70 -22.25
N LYS A 395 -5.33 4.52 -23.12
CA LYS A 395 -5.37 3.51 -24.20
C LYS A 395 -5.30 2.06 -23.71
N ILE A 396 -5.72 1.81 -22.47
CA ILE A 396 -5.96 0.46 -21.94
C ILE A 396 -7.44 0.15 -22.14
N ARG A 397 -7.73 -0.93 -22.86
CA ARG A 397 -9.11 -1.37 -23.09
C ARG A 397 -9.70 -1.92 -21.80
N VAL A 398 -11.00 -1.70 -21.59
CA VAL A 398 -11.75 -2.26 -20.46
C VAL A 398 -12.74 -3.30 -21.00
N LYS A 399 -12.22 -4.44 -21.45
CA LYS A 399 -13.01 -5.48 -22.11
C LYS A 399 -12.58 -6.89 -21.71
N ALA A 400 -13.57 -7.76 -21.45
CA ALA A 400 -13.35 -9.17 -21.18
C ALA A 400 -12.60 -9.89 -22.31
N GLY A 401 -11.62 -10.72 -21.95
CA GLY A 401 -10.95 -11.64 -22.88
C GLY A 401 -10.18 -10.95 -24.01
N SER A 402 -9.71 -9.73 -23.79
CA SER A 402 -8.85 -9.03 -24.75
C SER A 402 -7.60 -9.84 -25.04
N THR A 403 -7.32 -10.08 -26.31
CA THR A 403 -6.03 -10.63 -26.76
C THR A 403 -4.90 -9.68 -26.36
N LYS A 404 -3.72 -10.25 -26.04
CA LYS A 404 -2.48 -9.49 -25.84
C LYS A 404 -2.37 -8.44 -26.95
N MET A 405 -2.25 -7.15 -26.58
CA MET A 405 -1.91 -6.14 -27.57
C MET A 405 -0.50 -6.47 -28.07
N ASN A 406 -0.36 -6.77 -29.36
CA ASN A 406 0.94 -6.91 -30.00
C ASN A 406 1.58 -5.52 -30.06
N PHE A 407 2.24 -5.12 -28.97
CA PHE A 407 3.24 -4.06 -29.04
C PHE A 407 4.42 -4.61 -29.84
N MET A 408 4.94 -3.79 -30.73
CA MET A 408 5.92 -4.14 -31.76
C MET A 408 7.04 -5.03 -31.24
N GLY A 409 7.24 -6.20 -31.90
CA GLY A 409 8.44 -7.05 -31.83
C GLY A 409 8.77 -7.59 -30.44
N GLU A 410 8.86 -8.91 -30.31
CA GLU A 410 9.39 -9.59 -29.12
C GLU A 410 10.87 -9.22 -28.89
N ALA A 411 11.13 -8.01 -28.39
CA ALA A 411 12.38 -7.62 -27.80
C ALA A 411 12.34 -8.03 -26.32
N ALA A 412 13.43 -8.60 -25.83
CA ALA A 412 13.55 -9.03 -24.45
C ALA A 412 13.21 -7.88 -23.48
N VAL A 413 12.34 -8.17 -22.52
CA VAL A 413 11.99 -7.24 -21.44
C VAL A 413 13.25 -6.98 -20.62
N ALA A 414 13.71 -5.74 -20.59
CA ALA A 414 14.75 -5.33 -19.67
C ALA A 414 14.11 -5.00 -18.32
N LYS A 415 14.66 -5.52 -17.22
CA LYS A 415 14.44 -4.94 -15.88
C LYS A 415 15.54 -3.92 -15.68
N LYS A 416 15.25 -2.64 -15.90
CA LYS A 416 16.21 -1.55 -15.66
C LYS A 416 15.55 -0.54 -14.73
N GLY A 417 15.63 -0.80 -13.44
CA GLY A 417 15.11 0.07 -12.41
C GLY A 417 15.80 -0.20 -11.09
N ALA A 418 15.75 0.79 -10.21
CA ALA A 418 16.26 0.75 -8.85
C ALA A 418 15.25 0.15 -7.84
N CYS A 419 14.18 -0.45 -8.38
CA CYS A 419 13.23 -1.33 -7.69
C CYS A 419 13.03 -2.57 -8.58
N GLY A 420 12.60 -3.70 -8.02
CA GLY A 420 12.12 -4.79 -8.86
C GLY A 420 12.02 -6.15 -8.18
N VAL A 421 11.64 -7.15 -8.97
CA VAL A 421 11.47 -8.53 -8.50
C VAL A 421 12.58 -9.44 -9.04
N ALA A 422 13.34 -10.13 -8.18
CA ALA A 422 14.41 -11.05 -8.62
C ALA A 422 13.99 -12.53 -8.52
N CYS A 423 14.02 -13.26 -9.65
CA CYS A 423 13.85 -14.72 -9.68
C CYS A 423 15.22 -15.42 -9.70
N GLY A 424 15.41 -16.43 -8.84
CA GLY A 424 16.67 -17.11 -8.52
C GLY A 424 17.35 -17.91 -9.65
N ARG A 425 17.18 -17.54 -10.93
CA ARG A 425 17.91 -18.18 -12.05
C ARG A 425 19.07 -17.38 -12.63
N ASN A 426 19.29 -16.12 -12.22
CA ASN A 426 20.42 -15.31 -12.71
C ASN A 426 21.05 -14.37 -11.66
N ALA A 427 21.22 -14.83 -10.41
CA ALA A 427 22.15 -14.19 -9.48
C ALA A 427 23.60 -14.61 -9.84
N LYS A 428 24.12 -14.15 -10.97
CA LYS A 428 25.54 -14.20 -11.28
C LYS A 428 26.02 -12.81 -11.68
N LYS A 429 26.76 -12.20 -10.75
CA LYS A 429 27.80 -11.17 -10.91
C LYS A 429 27.61 -10.19 -12.06
N LYS A 430 27.33 -8.94 -11.73
CA LYS A 430 28.07 -7.84 -12.33
C LYS A 430 28.83 -7.12 -11.23
#